data_AF-E8T3X1-F1
#
_entry.id   AF-E8T3X1-F1
#
_cell.length_a   1.000
_cell.length_b   1.000
_cell.length_c   1.000
_cell.angle_alpha   90.00
_cell.angle_beta   90.00
_cell.angle_gamma   90.00
#
_symmetry.space_group_name_H-M   'P 1'
#
loop_
_entity.id
_entity.type
_entity.pdbx_description
1 polymer ?
#
loop_
_entity_poly.entity_id
_entity_poly.type
_entity_poly.pdbx_seq_one_letter_code
_entity_poly.pdbx_strand_id
1 'polypeptide(L)'
;MPQPVKKSRAIFEKFLAARSRQEKQKALEELEEYLRNHSYDYSGWQLLGLMLLELGLFEKAVEVAKKCQREKHPECLLTACELFNAAGYSVEAIKVAERLRNTQSAPKNLKARALLIELLALLNAKRFDIASNLLRQELELFELLKKSQSPKVRELTLLIEENIELFERGSRWFERRPDVVKTVKETAKKYFSDFTLTYTYSSELQLPQITIFAKVSREEPLKAMVEKEFRFHMEVAEKLNETTLITVEFGERNV
;
A
#
# COMPACT_ATOMS: atom_id res chain seq x y z
N MET A 1 -27.29 -5.25 -29.98
CA MET A 1 -27.16 -5.65 -28.56
C MET A 1 -26.46 -4.52 -27.82
N PRO A 2 -27.02 -3.96 -26.74
CA PRO A 2 -26.32 -2.93 -25.98
C PRO A 2 -25.04 -3.50 -25.36
N GLN A 3 -23.94 -2.77 -25.45
CA GLN A 3 -22.67 -3.19 -24.87
C GLN A 3 -22.80 -3.32 -23.32
N PRO A 4 -22.27 -4.41 -22.72
CA PRO A 4 -22.40 -4.72 -21.28
C PRO A 4 -22.07 -3.52 -20.36
N VAL A 5 -21.02 -2.79 -20.71
CA VAL A 5 -20.48 -1.65 -19.94
C VAL A 5 -21.51 -0.56 -19.63
N LYS A 6 -22.55 -0.38 -20.46
CA LYS A 6 -23.55 0.67 -20.25
C LYS A 6 -24.47 0.40 -19.06
N LYS A 7 -24.80 -0.87 -18.76
CA LYS A 7 -25.76 -1.20 -17.70
C LYS A 7 -25.14 -1.10 -16.32
N SER A 8 -23.96 -1.69 -16.09
CA SER A 8 -23.27 -1.55 -14.81
C SER A 8 -23.00 -0.09 -14.44
N ARG A 9 -22.61 0.73 -15.42
CA ARG A 9 -22.40 2.16 -15.20
C ARG A 9 -23.68 2.89 -14.81
N ALA A 10 -24.80 2.63 -15.48
CA ALA A 10 -26.08 3.23 -15.12
C ALA A 10 -26.52 2.84 -13.69
N ILE A 11 -26.30 1.59 -13.29
CA ILE A 11 -26.59 1.12 -11.92
C ILE A 11 -25.70 1.85 -10.90
N PHE A 12 -24.41 2.02 -11.22
CA PHE A 12 -23.49 2.77 -10.37
C PHE A 12 -23.87 4.26 -10.25
N GLU A 13 -24.31 4.89 -11.33
CA GLU A 13 -24.80 6.28 -11.31
C GLU A 13 -26.06 6.41 -10.43
N LYS A 14 -26.98 5.44 -10.47
CA LYS A 14 -28.10 5.38 -9.51
C LYS A 14 -27.61 5.27 -8.06
N PHE A 15 -26.59 4.45 -7.80
CA PHE A 15 -26.00 4.29 -6.48
C PHE A 15 -25.41 5.60 -5.95
N LEU A 16 -24.69 6.35 -6.79
CA LEU A 16 -24.14 7.65 -6.40
C LEU A 16 -25.23 8.70 -6.15
N ALA A 17 -26.34 8.65 -6.89
CA ALA A 17 -27.47 9.57 -6.72
C ALA A 17 -28.39 9.22 -5.53
N ALA A 18 -28.27 8.01 -4.97
CA ALA A 18 -29.08 7.54 -3.85
C ALA A 18 -28.87 8.37 -2.59
N ARG A 19 -29.96 8.77 -1.94
CA ARG A 19 -29.95 9.64 -0.75
C ARG A 19 -29.98 8.86 0.56
N SER A 20 -30.40 7.59 0.50
CA SER A 20 -30.46 6.71 1.66
C SER A 20 -29.56 5.48 1.50
N ARG A 21 -29.14 4.92 2.64
CA ARG A 21 -28.41 3.64 2.66
C ARG A 21 -29.22 2.50 2.03
N GLN A 22 -30.55 2.52 2.18
CA GLN A 22 -31.43 1.52 1.59
C GLN A 22 -31.46 1.59 0.06
N GLU A 23 -31.49 2.79 -0.53
CA GLU A 23 -31.41 2.96 -1.99
C GLU A 23 -30.05 2.52 -2.53
N LYS A 24 -28.95 2.85 -1.83
CA LYS A 24 -27.62 2.35 -2.17
C LYS A 24 -27.55 0.82 -2.14
N GLN A 25 -28.16 0.20 -1.14
CA GLN A 25 -28.23 -1.25 -1.03
C GLN A 25 -29.01 -1.88 -2.18
N LYS A 26 -30.13 -1.28 -2.61
CA LYS A 26 -30.89 -1.74 -3.79
C LYS A 26 -30.08 -1.69 -5.08
N ALA A 27 -29.33 -0.60 -5.30
CA ALA A 27 -28.47 -0.49 -6.47
C ALA A 27 -27.32 -1.53 -6.44
N LEU A 28 -26.78 -1.82 -5.25
CA LEU A 28 -25.80 -2.90 -5.05
C LEU A 28 -26.38 -4.25 -5.46
N GLU A 29 -27.56 -4.60 -4.97
CA GLU A 29 -28.26 -5.84 -5.31
C GLU A 29 -28.56 -5.94 -6.82
N GLU A 30 -29.01 -4.84 -7.44
CA GLU A 30 -29.24 -4.75 -8.90
C GLU A 30 -27.96 -5.05 -9.69
N LEU A 31 -26.80 -4.54 -9.23
CA LEU A 31 -25.52 -4.78 -9.89
C LEU A 31 -25.03 -6.22 -9.68
N GLU A 32 -25.18 -6.77 -8.46
CA GLU A 32 -24.84 -8.16 -8.16
C GLU A 32 -25.63 -9.13 -9.05
N GLU A 33 -26.95 -8.93 -9.18
CA GLU A 33 -27.81 -9.74 -10.03
C GLU A 33 -27.42 -9.63 -11.51
N TYR A 34 -27.14 -8.42 -11.98
CA TYR A 34 -26.67 -8.20 -13.35
C TYR A 34 -25.36 -8.96 -13.62
N LEU A 35 -24.39 -8.89 -12.72
CA LEU A 35 -23.07 -9.52 -12.86
C LEU A 35 -23.10 -11.05 -12.74
N ARG A 36 -24.11 -11.63 -12.08
CA ARG A 36 -24.32 -13.09 -12.12
C ARG A 36 -24.54 -13.61 -13.55
N ASN A 37 -25.21 -12.81 -14.38
CA ASN A 37 -25.51 -13.15 -15.76
C ASN A 37 -24.48 -12.59 -16.76
N HIS A 38 -23.63 -11.65 -16.34
CA HIS A 38 -22.65 -10.96 -17.18
C HIS A 38 -21.28 -10.95 -16.51
N SER A 39 -20.77 -12.13 -16.17
CA SER A 39 -19.51 -12.27 -15.41
C SER A 39 -18.27 -11.70 -16.11
N TYR A 40 -18.35 -11.48 -17.42
CA TYR A 40 -17.30 -10.89 -18.25
C TYR A 40 -17.31 -9.35 -18.25
N ASP A 41 -18.25 -8.71 -17.57
CA ASP A 41 -18.27 -7.25 -17.39
C ASP A 41 -17.28 -6.84 -16.29
N TYR A 42 -15.99 -6.80 -16.64
CA TYR A 42 -14.91 -6.46 -15.70
C TYR A 42 -15.05 -5.04 -15.14
N SER A 43 -15.55 -4.10 -15.94
CA SER A 43 -15.89 -2.76 -15.46
C SER A 43 -16.97 -2.82 -14.39
N GLY A 44 -18.00 -3.65 -14.57
CA GLY A 44 -19.03 -3.86 -13.56
C GLY A 44 -18.51 -4.47 -12.26
N TRP A 45 -17.58 -5.42 -12.31
CA TRP A 45 -16.91 -5.94 -11.10
C TRP A 45 -16.14 -4.87 -10.34
N GLN A 46 -15.49 -3.94 -11.04
CA GLN A 46 -14.83 -2.79 -10.42
C GLN A 46 -15.84 -1.89 -9.72
N LEU A 47 -16.95 -1.54 -10.38
CA LEU A 47 -18.00 -0.72 -9.79
C LEU A 47 -18.63 -1.38 -8.57
N LEU A 48 -18.87 -2.70 -8.63
CA LEU A 48 -19.38 -3.47 -7.49
C LEU A 48 -18.43 -3.35 -6.29
N GLY A 49 -17.13 -3.54 -6.52
CA GLY A 49 -16.12 -3.39 -5.47
C GLY A 49 -16.12 -1.99 -4.84
N LEU A 50 -16.21 -0.93 -5.66
CA LEU A 50 -16.28 0.45 -5.17
C LEU A 50 -17.54 0.71 -4.33
N MET A 51 -18.69 0.20 -4.76
CA MET A 51 -19.95 0.32 -4.01
C MET A 51 -19.87 -0.38 -2.66
N LEU A 52 -19.25 -1.56 -2.61
CA LEU A 52 -19.04 -2.31 -1.36
C LEU A 52 -18.13 -1.54 -0.40
N LEU A 53 -17.02 -0.98 -0.89
CA LEU A 53 -16.12 -0.14 -0.09
C LEU A 53 -16.84 1.09 0.47
N GLU A 54 -17.63 1.78 -0.36
CA GLU A 54 -18.38 2.97 0.08
C GLU A 54 -19.43 2.66 1.15
N LEU A 55 -20.00 1.45 1.13
CA LEU A 55 -20.91 0.97 2.16
C LEU A 55 -20.21 0.37 3.40
N GLY A 56 -18.88 0.33 3.42
CA GLY A 56 -18.07 -0.25 4.49
C GLY A 56 -18.13 -1.78 4.53
N LEU A 57 -18.52 -2.44 3.44
CA LEU A 57 -18.63 -3.90 3.32
C LEU A 57 -17.30 -4.50 2.83
N PHE A 58 -16.25 -4.34 3.63
CA PHE A 58 -14.87 -4.66 3.25
C PHE A 58 -14.66 -6.15 2.94
N GLU A 59 -15.26 -7.06 3.71
CA GLU A 59 -15.13 -8.51 3.50
C GLU A 59 -15.70 -8.91 2.14
N LYS A 60 -16.84 -8.34 1.75
CA LYS A 60 -17.45 -8.58 0.43
C LYS A 60 -16.59 -7.99 -0.69
N ALA A 61 -16.00 -6.80 -0.50
CA ALA A 61 -15.07 -6.23 -1.47
C ALA A 61 -13.84 -7.14 -1.68
N VAL A 62 -13.35 -7.77 -0.62
CA VAL A 62 -12.26 -8.78 -0.67
C VAL A 62 -12.71 -10.05 -1.40
N GLU A 63 -13.94 -10.50 -1.25
CA GLU A 63 -14.48 -11.63 -2.03
C GLU A 63 -14.52 -11.32 -3.52
N VAL A 64 -14.94 -10.11 -3.90
CA VAL A 64 -14.88 -9.63 -5.30
C VAL A 64 -13.45 -9.61 -5.80
N ALA A 65 -12.50 -9.10 -5.00
CA ALA A 65 -11.08 -9.10 -5.34
C ALA A 65 -10.54 -10.52 -5.61
N LYS A 66 -10.86 -11.48 -4.72
CA LYS A 66 -10.47 -12.89 -4.87
C LYS A 66 -11.08 -13.52 -6.12
N LYS A 67 -12.33 -13.19 -6.45
CA LYS A 67 -12.96 -13.64 -7.69
C LYS A 67 -12.21 -13.10 -8.91
N CYS A 68 -11.97 -11.79 -8.94
CA CYS A 68 -11.29 -11.15 -10.05
C CYS A 68 -9.85 -11.62 -10.25
N GLN A 69 -9.13 -11.90 -9.16
CA GLN A 69 -7.79 -12.48 -9.18
C GLN A 69 -7.71 -13.81 -9.94
N ARG A 70 -8.80 -14.60 -9.94
CA ARG A 70 -8.87 -15.92 -10.61
C ARG A 70 -9.08 -15.80 -12.12
N GLU A 71 -9.80 -14.78 -12.59
CA GLU A 71 -10.17 -14.59 -14.00
C GLU A 71 -8.98 -14.33 -14.94
N LYS A 72 -7.80 -14.00 -14.41
CA LYS A 72 -6.54 -13.71 -15.15
C LYS A 72 -6.63 -12.60 -16.21
N HIS A 73 -7.80 -11.99 -16.41
CA HIS A 73 -7.99 -10.87 -17.33
C HIS A 73 -7.38 -9.58 -16.75
N PRO A 74 -6.62 -8.78 -17.52
CA PRO A 74 -5.91 -7.61 -17.00
C PRO A 74 -6.78 -6.61 -16.23
N GLU A 75 -8.01 -6.36 -16.69
CA GLU A 75 -8.93 -5.43 -16.00
C GLU A 75 -9.45 -6.00 -14.68
N CYS A 76 -9.68 -7.31 -14.61
CA CYS A 76 -10.08 -7.96 -13.36
C CYS A 76 -8.90 -8.01 -12.38
N LEU A 77 -7.68 -8.28 -12.86
CA LEU A 77 -6.48 -8.21 -12.03
C LEU A 77 -6.30 -6.80 -11.45
N LEU A 78 -6.49 -5.75 -12.25
CA LEU A 78 -6.43 -4.37 -11.77
C LEU A 78 -7.49 -4.11 -10.69
N THR A 79 -8.72 -4.56 -10.93
CA THR A 79 -9.82 -4.48 -9.95
C THR A 79 -9.44 -5.15 -8.64
N ALA A 80 -8.86 -6.36 -8.70
CA ALA A 80 -8.42 -7.07 -7.51
C ALA A 80 -7.30 -6.30 -6.76
N CYS A 81 -6.31 -5.72 -7.47
CA CYS A 81 -5.28 -4.88 -6.86
C CYS A 81 -5.87 -3.71 -6.09
N GLU A 82 -6.80 -2.98 -6.71
CA GLU A 82 -7.41 -1.78 -6.12
C GLU A 82 -8.21 -2.13 -4.87
N LEU A 83 -8.98 -3.23 -4.91
CA LEU A 83 -9.81 -3.67 -3.80
C LEU A 83 -8.98 -4.22 -2.64
N PHE A 84 -7.95 -5.04 -2.92
CA PHE A 84 -7.04 -5.50 -1.87
C PHE A 84 -6.33 -4.32 -1.19
N ASN A 85 -5.82 -3.37 -1.97
CA ASN A 85 -5.14 -2.21 -1.41
C ASN A 85 -6.09 -1.33 -0.58
N ALA A 86 -7.29 -1.05 -1.09
CA ALA A 86 -8.29 -0.26 -0.37
C ALA A 86 -8.78 -0.94 0.92
N ALA A 87 -8.79 -2.28 0.96
CA ALA A 87 -9.14 -3.06 2.14
C ALA A 87 -7.96 -3.31 3.10
N GLY A 88 -6.76 -2.77 2.82
CA GLY A 88 -5.56 -2.92 3.67
C GLY A 88 -4.77 -4.22 3.46
N TYR A 89 -5.16 -5.06 2.51
CA TYR A 89 -4.47 -6.31 2.16
C TYR A 89 -3.27 -6.04 1.25
N SER A 90 -2.25 -5.37 1.80
CA SER A 90 -1.10 -4.86 1.04
C SER A 90 -0.29 -5.97 0.36
N VAL A 91 -0.14 -7.13 1.02
CA VAL A 91 0.62 -8.28 0.47
C VAL A 91 -0.08 -8.85 -0.76
N GLU A 92 -1.40 -9.03 -0.69
CA GLU A 92 -2.21 -9.50 -1.81
C GLU A 92 -2.24 -8.47 -2.94
N ALA A 93 -2.37 -7.18 -2.61
CA ALA A 93 -2.33 -6.10 -3.60
C ALA A 93 -1.02 -6.12 -4.40
N ILE A 94 0.14 -6.23 -3.72
CA ILE A 94 1.46 -6.33 -4.34
C ILE A 94 1.53 -7.56 -5.26
N LYS A 95 1.16 -8.75 -4.77
CA LYS A 95 1.21 -10.00 -5.56
C LYS A 95 0.37 -9.92 -6.84
N VAL A 96 -0.82 -9.33 -6.77
CA VAL A 96 -1.70 -9.20 -7.95
C VAL A 96 -1.19 -8.11 -8.89
N ALA A 97 -0.64 -7.01 -8.36
CA ALA A 97 -0.10 -5.92 -9.16
C ALA A 97 1.13 -6.35 -9.95
N GLU A 98 2.08 -7.04 -9.31
CA GLU A 98 3.24 -7.64 -9.95
C GLU A 98 2.81 -8.57 -11.09
N ARG A 99 1.83 -9.45 -10.82
CA ARG A 99 1.29 -10.36 -11.83
C ARG A 99 0.68 -9.61 -13.02
N LEU A 100 -0.06 -8.53 -12.79
CA LEU A 100 -0.62 -7.71 -13.85
C LEU A 100 0.48 -7.02 -14.66
N ARG A 101 1.50 -6.45 -14.02
CA ARG A 101 2.66 -5.83 -14.70
C ARG A 101 3.39 -6.84 -15.60
N ASN A 102 3.54 -8.06 -15.12
CA ASN A 102 4.20 -9.15 -15.84
C ASN A 102 3.33 -9.84 -16.90
N THR A 103 2.04 -9.50 -16.99
CA THR A 103 1.15 -10.07 -18.01
C THR A 103 1.47 -9.47 -19.39
N GLN A 104 1.87 -10.30 -20.35
CA GLN A 104 2.33 -9.84 -21.67
C GLN A 104 1.23 -9.12 -22.47
N SER A 105 -0.02 -9.59 -22.38
CA SER A 105 -1.17 -9.01 -23.08
C SER A 105 -1.76 -7.77 -22.38
N ALA A 106 -1.26 -7.40 -21.20
CA ALA A 106 -1.83 -6.27 -20.46
C ALA A 106 -1.43 -4.92 -21.09
N PRO A 107 -2.39 -4.03 -21.36
CA PRO A 107 -2.11 -2.67 -21.83
C PRO A 107 -1.19 -1.89 -20.88
N LYS A 108 -0.28 -1.07 -21.43
CA LYS A 108 0.70 -0.28 -20.65
C LYS A 108 0.04 0.62 -19.58
N ASN A 109 -1.13 1.20 -19.86
CA ASN A 109 -1.87 2.01 -18.89
C ASN A 109 -2.35 1.20 -17.68
N LEU A 110 -2.77 -0.06 -17.87
CA LEU A 110 -3.14 -0.93 -16.74
C LEU A 110 -1.90 -1.33 -15.94
N LYS A 111 -0.79 -1.65 -16.61
CA LYS A 111 0.50 -1.92 -15.95
C LYS A 111 1.00 -0.74 -15.14
N ALA A 112 0.90 0.47 -15.69
CA ALA A 112 1.24 1.70 -15.00
C ALA A 112 0.37 1.90 -13.74
N ARG A 113 -0.95 1.70 -13.84
CA ARG A 113 -1.83 1.76 -12.65
C ARG A 113 -1.50 0.69 -11.62
N ALA A 114 -1.17 -0.52 -12.06
CA ALA A 114 -0.73 -1.59 -11.17
C ALA A 114 0.56 -1.20 -10.43
N LEU A 115 1.52 -0.60 -11.13
CA LEU A 115 2.75 -0.06 -10.53
C LEU A 115 2.44 0.97 -9.45
N LEU A 116 1.51 1.90 -9.70
CA LEU A 116 1.10 2.89 -8.70
C LEU A 116 0.58 2.22 -7.43
N ILE A 117 -0.31 1.22 -7.58
CA ILE A 117 -0.89 0.49 -6.45
C ILE A 117 0.18 -0.28 -5.69
N GLU A 118 1.10 -0.94 -6.39
CA GLU A 118 2.20 -1.68 -5.78
C GLU A 118 3.14 -0.78 -4.99
N LEU A 119 3.52 0.38 -5.55
CA LEU A 119 4.34 1.37 -4.86
C LEU A 119 3.63 1.89 -3.60
N LEU A 120 2.33 2.22 -3.69
CA LEU A 120 1.56 2.63 -2.51
C LEU A 120 1.48 1.54 -1.44
N ALA A 121 1.23 0.29 -1.84
CA ALA A 121 1.19 -0.83 -0.92
C ALA A 121 2.56 -1.07 -0.25
N LEU A 122 3.67 -0.93 -0.99
CA LEU A 122 5.02 -1.02 -0.45
C LEU A 122 5.34 0.12 0.51
N LEU A 123 4.95 1.36 0.20
CA LEU A 123 5.13 2.51 1.09
C LEU A 123 4.30 2.37 2.36
N ASN A 124 3.05 1.91 2.26
CA ASN A 124 2.19 1.61 3.40
C ASN A 124 2.80 0.50 4.27
N ALA A 125 3.41 -0.51 3.64
CA ALA A 125 4.16 -1.57 4.32
C ALA A 125 5.58 -1.16 4.75
N LYS A 126 5.96 0.12 4.58
CA LYS A 126 7.29 0.67 4.92
C LYS A 126 8.47 -0.06 4.25
N ARG A 127 8.23 -0.64 3.07
CA ARG A 127 9.20 -1.33 2.21
C ARG A 127 9.83 -0.38 1.19
N PHE A 128 10.43 0.70 1.70
CA PHE A 128 10.98 1.77 0.88
C PHE A 128 12.15 1.31 -0.03
N ASP A 129 12.91 0.33 0.44
CA ASP A 129 13.98 -0.32 -0.32
C ASP A 129 13.45 -0.99 -1.59
N ILE A 130 12.39 -1.79 -1.45
CA ILE A 130 11.73 -2.44 -2.59
C ILE A 130 11.05 -1.40 -3.46
N ALA A 131 10.35 -0.43 -2.86
CA ALA A 131 9.66 0.62 -3.61
C ALA A 131 10.64 1.45 -4.48
N SER A 132 11.77 1.87 -3.92
CA SER A 132 12.82 2.60 -4.65
C SER A 132 13.39 1.76 -5.80
N ASN A 133 13.75 0.50 -5.55
CA ASN A 133 14.26 -0.39 -6.60
C ASN A 133 13.22 -0.63 -7.70
N LEU A 134 11.96 -0.84 -7.32
CA LEU A 134 10.86 -1.05 -8.26
C LEU A 134 10.63 0.18 -9.13
N LEU A 135 10.62 1.38 -8.52
CA LEU A 135 10.49 2.64 -9.25
C LEU A 135 11.59 2.81 -10.30
N ARG A 136 12.84 2.46 -9.96
CA ARG A 136 13.99 2.52 -10.88
C ARG A 136 13.84 1.53 -12.04
N GLN A 137 13.39 0.31 -11.75
CA GLN A 137 13.18 -0.72 -12.78
C GLN A 137 12.05 -0.36 -13.75
N GLU A 138 11.00 0.29 -13.25
CA GLU A 138 9.77 0.56 -14.00
C GLU A 138 9.59 2.05 -14.33
N LEU A 139 10.71 2.77 -14.49
CA LEU A 139 10.71 4.22 -14.68
C LEU A 139 9.85 4.65 -15.88
N GLU A 140 9.84 3.88 -16.96
CA GLU A 140 9.00 4.17 -18.15
C GLU A 140 7.50 4.17 -17.80
N LEU A 141 7.04 3.16 -17.05
CA LEU A 141 5.64 3.08 -16.62
C LEU A 141 5.30 4.18 -15.62
N PHE A 142 6.23 4.56 -14.76
CA PHE A 142 6.03 5.63 -13.81
C PHE A 142 5.94 7.01 -14.50
N GLU A 143 6.79 7.28 -15.48
CA GLU A 143 6.71 8.49 -16.30
C GLU A 143 5.41 8.56 -17.11
N LEU A 144 4.84 7.42 -17.49
CA LEU A 144 3.50 7.36 -18.08
C LEU A 144 2.42 7.82 -17.08
N LEU A 145 2.52 7.44 -15.80
CA LEU A 145 1.60 7.90 -14.75
C LEU A 145 1.68 9.42 -14.55
N LYS A 146 2.90 9.99 -14.54
CA LYS A 146 3.12 11.43 -14.36
C LYS A 146 2.47 12.27 -15.45
N LYS A 147 2.44 11.74 -16.67
CA LYS A 147 1.78 12.37 -17.82
C LYS A 147 0.25 12.28 -17.76
N SER A 148 -0.31 11.50 -16.84
CA SER A 148 -1.76 11.44 -16.62
C SER A 148 -2.32 12.82 -16.29
N GLN A 149 -3.52 13.11 -16.78
CA GLN A 149 -4.25 14.33 -16.43
C GLN A 149 -5.13 14.17 -15.19
N SER A 150 -5.17 12.98 -14.58
CA SER A 150 -5.93 12.75 -13.34
C SER A 150 -5.24 13.45 -12.15
N PRO A 151 -5.90 14.41 -11.47
CA PRO A 151 -5.31 15.09 -10.31
C PRO A 151 -4.89 14.11 -9.20
N LYS A 152 -5.74 13.11 -8.93
CA LYS A 152 -5.47 12.07 -7.93
C LYS A 152 -4.23 11.25 -8.25
N VAL A 153 -4.02 10.90 -9.52
CA VAL A 153 -2.81 10.14 -9.93
C VAL A 153 -1.55 11.00 -9.76
N ARG A 154 -1.61 12.30 -10.07
CA ARG A 154 -0.48 13.21 -9.89
C ARG A 154 -0.11 13.37 -8.43
N GLU A 155 -1.09 13.59 -7.57
CA GLU A 155 -0.89 13.72 -6.12
C GLU A 155 -0.22 12.46 -5.54
N LEU A 156 -0.74 11.27 -5.88
CA LEU A 156 -0.16 10.01 -5.41
C LEU A 156 1.26 9.78 -5.94
N THR A 157 1.52 10.20 -7.18
CA THR A 157 2.85 10.09 -7.78
C THR A 157 3.86 10.98 -7.06
N LEU A 158 3.49 12.22 -6.76
CA LEU A 158 4.33 13.15 -6.00
C LEU A 158 4.64 12.60 -4.61
N LEU A 159 3.62 12.10 -3.90
CA LEU A 159 3.79 11.48 -2.58
C LEU A 159 4.79 10.31 -2.63
N ILE A 160 4.72 9.48 -3.67
CA ILE A 160 5.65 8.36 -3.85
C ILE A 160 7.08 8.85 -4.07
N GLU A 161 7.27 9.84 -4.96
CA GLU A 161 8.58 10.43 -5.24
C GLU A 161 9.20 11.02 -3.97
N GLU A 162 8.45 11.82 -3.22
CA GLU A 162 8.90 12.43 -1.97
C GLU A 162 9.31 11.38 -0.93
N ASN A 163 8.50 10.33 -0.73
CA ASN A 163 8.83 9.29 0.23
C ASN A 163 10.10 8.50 -0.16
N ILE A 164 10.26 8.22 -1.46
CA ILE A 164 11.44 7.51 -1.96
C ILE A 164 12.68 8.41 -1.86
N GLU A 165 12.57 9.71 -2.18
CA GLU A 165 13.68 10.65 -2.05
C GLU A 165 14.15 10.76 -0.58
N LEU A 166 13.22 10.89 0.36
CA LEU A 166 13.53 10.94 1.80
C LEU A 166 14.23 9.66 2.27
N PHE A 167 13.77 8.50 1.80
CA PHE A 167 14.43 7.22 2.06
C PHE A 167 15.85 7.18 1.49
N GLU A 168 16.05 7.59 0.24
CA GLU A 168 17.38 7.57 -0.41
C GLU A 168 18.34 8.57 0.21
N ARG A 169 17.85 9.73 0.67
CA ARG A 169 18.64 10.72 1.41
C ARG A 169 19.06 10.17 2.77
N GLY A 170 18.13 9.56 3.51
CA GLY A 170 18.42 8.89 4.78
C GLY A 170 19.46 7.79 4.59
N SER A 171 19.21 6.86 3.68
CA SER A 171 20.12 5.73 3.39
C SER A 171 21.55 6.18 3.08
N ARG A 172 21.72 7.17 2.18
CA ARG A 172 23.05 7.73 1.85
C ARG A 172 23.74 8.37 3.06
N TRP A 173 22.99 8.96 3.99
CA TRP A 173 23.55 9.54 5.20
C TRP A 173 24.12 8.43 6.11
N PHE A 174 23.35 7.35 6.32
CA PHE A 174 23.76 6.24 7.18
C PHE A 174 24.85 5.35 6.57
N GLU A 175 24.92 5.22 5.25
CA GLU A 175 26.05 4.59 4.56
C GLU A 175 27.39 5.26 4.89
N ARG A 176 27.38 6.57 5.12
CA ARG A 176 28.56 7.35 5.52
C ARG A 176 28.85 7.29 7.01
N ARG A 177 27.94 6.72 7.81
CA ARG A 177 27.99 6.64 9.29
C ARG A 177 27.73 5.21 9.77
N PRO A 178 28.57 4.24 9.37
CA PRO A 178 28.38 2.83 9.73
C PRO A 178 28.49 2.59 11.25
N ASP A 179 29.18 3.47 11.98
CA ASP A 179 29.29 3.51 13.44
C ASP A 179 27.93 3.75 14.12
N VAL A 180 27.15 4.71 13.63
CA VAL A 180 25.78 4.99 14.10
C VAL A 180 24.89 3.77 13.87
N VAL A 181 24.91 3.23 12.66
CA VAL A 181 24.10 2.04 12.29
C VAL A 181 24.47 0.84 13.15
N LYS A 182 25.76 0.58 13.33
CA LYS A 182 26.26 -0.52 14.15
C LYS A 182 25.78 -0.37 15.60
N THR A 183 25.93 0.82 16.17
CA THR A 183 25.53 1.12 17.55
C THR A 183 24.05 0.89 17.77
N VAL A 184 23.19 1.43 16.89
CA VAL A 184 21.74 1.23 16.99
C VAL A 184 21.37 -0.24 16.84
N LYS A 185 21.97 -0.95 15.88
CA LYS A 185 21.70 -2.37 15.65
C LYS A 185 22.12 -3.26 16.82
N GLU A 186 23.30 -3.01 17.40
CA GLU A 186 23.80 -3.76 18.55
C GLU A 186 22.96 -3.51 19.80
N THR A 187 22.55 -2.25 20.03
CA THR A 187 21.65 -1.92 21.14
C THR A 187 20.27 -2.54 20.92
N ALA A 188 19.69 -2.43 19.72
CA ALA A 188 18.39 -3.03 19.39
C ALA A 188 18.35 -4.55 19.65
N LYS A 189 19.42 -5.28 19.32
CA LYS A 189 19.53 -6.75 19.60
C LYS A 189 19.40 -7.11 21.08
N LYS A 190 19.67 -6.20 22.01
CA LYS A 190 19.53 -6.44 23.45
C LYS A 190 18.07 -6.40 23.89
N TYR A 191 17.24 -5.63 23.19
CA TYR A 191 15.86 -5.33 23.60
C TYR A 191 14.82 -6.03 22.73
N PHE A 192 15.14 -6.30 21.45
CA PHE A 192 14.22 -6.85 20.46
C PHE A 192 14.81 -8.13 19.85
N SER A 193 14.07 -9.22 19.96
CA SER A 193 14.47 -10.55 19.43
C SER A 193 14.32 -10.64 17.91
N ASP A 194 13.35 -9.93 17.35
CA ASP A 194 13.09 -9.84 15.90
C ASP A 194 12.78 -8.39 15.55
N PHE A 195 13.63 -7.78 14.73
CA PHE A 195 13.45 -6.40 14.30
C PHE A 195 14.06 -6.14 12.92
N THR A 196 13.59 -5.07 12.30
CA THR A 196 14.26 -4.47 11.14
C THR A 196 14.47 -2.98 11.30
N LEU A 197 15.52 -2.49 10.65
CA LEU A 197 15.85 -1.07 10.62
C LEU A 197 15.51 -0.51 9.24
N THR A 198 14.88 0.66 9.23
CA THR A 198 14.69 1.47 8.03
C THR A 198 15.34 2.82 8.26
N TYR A 199 15.99 3.32 7.21
CA TYR A 199 16.75 4.55 7.21
C TYR A 199 16.03 5.59 6.36
N THR A 200 15.54 6.65 6.97
CA THR A 200 14.80 7.71 6.27
C THR A 200 15.34 9.08 6.66
N TYR A 201 14.74 10.12 6.08
CA TYR A 201 14.99 11.51 6.45
C TYR A 201 13.66 12.12 6.88
N SER A 202 13.60 12.69 8.08
CA SER A 202 12.42 13.41 8.54
C SER A 202 12.30 14.72 7.78
N SER A 203 11.23 14.89 7.01
CA SER A 203 10.95 16.16 6.31
C SER A 203 10.61 17.27 7.31
N GLU A 204 9.94 16.95 8.42
CA GLU A 204 9.55 17.90 9.44
C GLU A 204 10.75 18.44 10.23
N LEU A 205 11.57 17.53 10.76
CA LEU A 205 12.71 17.93 11.59
C LEU A 205 13.98 18.21 10.79
N GLN A 206 13.97 17.88 9.49
CA GLN A 206 15.14 17.94 8.62
C GLN A 206 16.34 17.17 9.18
N LEU A 207 16.08 16.01 9.80
CA LEU A 207 17.09 15.14 10.43
C LEU A 207 17.07 13.72 9.84
N PRO A 208 18.23 13.03 9.79
CA PRO A 208 18.25 11.60 9.50
C PRO A 208 17.47 10.84 10.57
N GLN A 209 16.71 9.84 10.14
CA GLN A 209 15.84 9.04 11.00
C GLN A 209 16.14 7.55 10.86
N ILE A 210 16.24 6.86 11.99
CA ILE A 210 16.20 5.40 12.06
C ILE A 210 14.86 4.99 12.65
N THR A 211 14.11 4.18 11.92
CA THR A 211 12.91 3.51 12.43
C THR A 211 13.21 2.06 12.70
N ILE A 212 12.93 1.62 13.92
CA ILE A 212 13.08 0.24 14.37
C ILE A 212 11.70 -0.39 14.41
N PHE A 213 11.45 -1.34 13.51
CA PHE A 213 10.24 -2.13 13.52
C PHE A 213 10.49 -3.38 14.34
N ALA A 214 10.02 -3.38 15.59
CA ALA A 214 10.15 -4.50 16.50
C ALA A 214 8.89 -5.38 16.44
N LYS A 215 9.09 -6.69 16.19
CA LYS A 215 7.99 -7.65 16.24
C LYS A 215 7.66 -7.94 17.70
N VAL A 216 6.37 -7.90 18.01
CA VAL A 216 5.87 -8.18 19.37
C VAL A 216 5.12 -9.52 19.41
N SER A 217 5.26 -10.22 20.54
CA SER A 217 4.37 -11.33 20.85
C SER A 217 3.00 -10.80 21.27
N ARG A 218 1.92 -11.49 20.89
CA ARG A 218 0.54 -11.17 21.34
C ARG A 218 0.38 -11.13 22.86
N GLU A 219 1.28 -11.79 23.58
CA GLU A 219 1.24 -11.92 25.03
C GLU A 219 2.09 -10.87 25.75
N GLU A 220 2.83 -10.02 25.02
CA GLU A 220 3.69 -9.02 25.64
C GLU A 220 2.89 -7.80 26.13
N PRO A 221 2.93 -7.47 27.43
CA PRO A 221 2.17 -6.34 27.96
C PRO A 221 2.72 -5.00 27.42
N LEU A 222 1.83 -4.06 27.08
CA LEU A 222 2.19 -2.72 26.61
C LEU A 222 3.20 -2.01 27.53
N LYS A 223 3.06 -2.17 28.85
CA LYS A 223 3.99 -1.61 29.84
C LYS A 223 5.42 -2.12 29.65
N ALA A 224 5.59 -3.42 29.38
CA ALA A 224 6.90 -4.01 29.14
C ALA A 224 7.52 -3.49 27.83
N MET A 225 6.69 -3.25 26.80
CA MET A 225 7.13 -2.68 25.52
C MET A 225 7.64 -1.25 25.69
N VAL A 226 6.88 -0.40 26.40
CA VAL A 226 7.27 1.00 26.68
C VAL A 226 8.55 1.06 27.52
N GLU A 227 8.69 0.20 28.53
CA GLU A 227 9.92 0.14 29.33
C GLU A 227 11.14 -0.27 28.49
N LYS A 228 10.98 -1.23 27.56
CA LYS A 228 12.05 -1.62 26.62
C LYS A 228 12.43 -0.47 25.69
N GLU A 229 11.45 0.19 25.08
CA GLU A 229 11.66 1.34 24.20
C GLU A 229 12.39 2.47 24.94
N PHE A 230 11.93 2.83 26.13
CA PHE A 230 12.57 3.88 26.94
C PHE A 230 14.04 3.55 27.26
N ARG A 231 14.32 2.32 27.74
CA ARG A 231 15.70 1.90 28.03
C ARG A 231 16.57 1.88 26.78
N PHE A 232 16.00 1.43 25.66
CA PHE A 232 16.67 1.45 24.37
C PHE A 232 17.07 2.89 23.99
N HIS A 233 16.15 3.85 24.06
CA HIS A 233 16.45 5.25 23.72
C HIS A 233 17.52 5.86 24.63
N MET A 234 17.46 5.60 25.93
CA MET A 234 18.47 6.06 26.89
C MET A 234 19.86 5.52 26.54
N GLU A 235 19.99 4.21 26.32
CA GLU A 235 21.29 3.60 26.01
C GLU A 235 21.84 4.07 24.65
N VAL A 236 20.98 4.33 23.68
CA VAL A 236 21.43 4.88 22.41
C VAL A 236 21.86 6.35 22.56
N ALA A 237 21.11 7.17 23.30
CA ALA A 237 21.48 8.56 23.55
C ALA A 237 22.79 8.69 24.32
N GLU A 238 23.09 7.78 25.25
CA GLU A 238 24.39 7.74 25.95
C GLU A 238 25.56 7.42 25.02
N LYS A 239 25.32 6.59 23.99
CA LYS A 239 26.36 6.13 23.06
C LYS A 239 26.52 7.03 21.84
N LEU A 240 25.45 7.70 21.43
CA LEU A 240 25.41 8.57 20.25
C LEU A 240 25.16 10.00 20.69
N ASN A 241 26.18 10.84 20.61
CA ASN A 241 26.06 12.28 20.84
C ASN A 241 25.63 13.03 19.56
N GLU A 242 24.61 12.51 18.86
CA GLU A 242 24.26 12.94 17.50
C GLU A 242 22.79 13.31 17.33
N THR A 243 22.54 14.25 16.42
CA THR A 243 21.21 14.63 15.92
C THR A 243 20.67 13.60 14.93
N THR A 244 20.42 12.39 15.42
CA THR A 244 19.67 11.35 14.68
C THR A 244 18.35 11.11 15.39
N LEU A 245 17.24 11.23 14.65
CA LEU A 245 15.94 10.83 15.18
C LEU A 245 15.88 9.30 15.22
N ILE A 246 15.54 8.73 16.37
CA ILE A 246 15.31 7.29 16.49
C ILE A 246 13.87 7.10 16.92
N THR A 247 13.19 6.20 16.23
CA THR A 247 11.79 5.85 16.47
C THR A 247 11.67 4.34 16.59
N VAL A 248 10.90 3.85 17.56
CA VAL A 248 10.57 2.43 17.69
C VAL A 248 9.09 2.26 17.38
N GLU A 249 8.79 1.37 16.44
CA GLU A 249 7.42 1.00 16.07
C GLU A 249 7.21 -0.48 16.36
N PHE A 250 6.10 -0.79 17.04
CA PHE A 250 5.73 -2.15 17.40
C PHE A 250 4.59 -2.65 16.50
N GLY A 251 4.71 -3.88 15.97
CA GLY A 251 3.63 -4.46 15.18
C GLY A 251 3.83 -5.93 14.79
N GLU A 252 2.74 -6.60 14.42
CA GLU A 252 2.78 -7.90 13.75
C GLU A 252 3.18 -7.67 12.28
N ARG A 253 4.41 -8.06 11.89
CA ARG A 253 4.74 -8.17 10.47
C ARG A 253 3.92 -9.32 9.87
N ASN A 254 2.81 -9.00 9.22
CA ASN A 254 2.20 -9.90 8.24
C ASN A 254 3.11 -9.93 7.01
N VAL A 255 3.97 -10.94 6.96
CA VAL A 255 4.84 -11.27 5.81
C VAL A 255 4.06 -12.10 4.81
#